data_AF-A0A432JTI9-F1
#
_entry.id   AF-A0A432JTI9-F1
#
_cell.length_a   1.000
_cell.length_b   1.000
_cell.length_c   1.000
_cell.angle_alpha   90.00
_cell.angle_beta   90.00
_cell.angle_gamma   90.00
#
_symmetry.space_group_name_H-M   'P 1'
#
loop_
_entity.id
_entity.type
_entity.pdbx_description
1 polymer ?
#
loop_
_entity_poly.entity_id
_entity_poly.type
_entity_poly.pdbx_seq_one_letter_code
_entity_poly.pdbx_strand_id
1 'polypeptide(L)'
;MRTARILLLLLVLGGAAAGLATWQPWSGDDAIVDPSQDRAIAEAVGIRTLTEEITIRGELRRDELQTVNSAGDGRISELVIEDGDTIRAGDVLYALDGRRVVAVNGDFAFYRQLDVGSDGPDVFQLETILDEAGYPVGGVDRLFTEETRSGLAAWQADRGYGAATPEVDEVVTVSLMGNPAGYSIGAVNTVAVLIVQAPSGSAGVQGRQVAATAAGGTPTVTVSVVDVIITEGDSVTFTISADPVPTTDLEVLVSIGGDVTVDDDYESIQKTVVIAAGTATVDLVVTTLVDDDREPNEDLEVTITGLFDDVGSLAPQDLVVFDLQEEITTLLGRRDELVAEIAEAAAAPQLLRAFDLRVEIEGLLERRSELVAEIAEAQQDLAESEVEVSGLESRQREKTDVEQELIDKGIITMAQAIASDLTPAEAAQLIALDEALEEANDDLDAEDITVAAHTQAFNAYYDALEAALETSAELTTARDALEADGDTLTRLEDEQVRLDFLLAVAEADLADTEEATADTLTSLEDEQVRLDFLLAVAEADLADT
;
A
#
# COMPACT_ATOMS: atom_id res chain seq x y z
N MET A 1 56.87 -51.15 -31.21
CA MET A 1 55.82 -50.90 -30.19
C MET A 1 55.89 -51.88 -29.00
N ARG A 2 57.08 -52.14 -28.43
CA ARG A 2 57.25 -52.94 -27.20
C ARG A 2 58.19 -52.30 -26.18
N THR A 3 58.97 -51.30 -26.58
CA THR A 3 59.87 -50.53 -25.70
C THR A 3 59.18 -49.34 -25.02
N ALA A 4 58.17 -48.74 -25.66
CA ALA A 4 57.41 -47.62 -25.07
C ALA A 4 56.50 -48.03 -23.89
N ARG A 5 56.09 -49.31 -23.81
CA ARG A 5 55.28 -49.82 -22.67
C ARG A 5 56.11 -50.17 -21.44
N ILE A 6 57.43 -50.37 -21.58
CA ILE A 6 58.32 -50.74 -20.47
C ILE A 6 58.84 -49.48 -19.75
N LEU A 7 59.07 -48.39 -20.47
CA LEU A 7 59.45 -47.09 -19.89
C LEU A 7 58.31 -46.44 -19.09
N LEU A 8 57.06 -46.62 -19.51
CA LEU A 8 55.90 -46.08 -18.79
C LEU A 8 55.59 -46.86 -17.49
N LEU A 9 55.93 -48.14 -17.44
CA LEU A 9 55.78 -48.99 -16.24
C LEU A 9 56.87 -48.73 -15.19
N LEU A 10 58.10 -48.42 -15.62
CA LEU A 10 59.19 -48.06 -14.69
C LEU A 10 59.03 -46.66 -14.07
N LEU A 11 58.39 -45.72 -14.77
CA LEU A 11 58.13 -44.39 -14.22
C LEU A 11 56.98 -44.39 -13.19
N VAL A 12 56.00 -45.28 -13.36
CA VAL A 12 54.91 -45.49 -12.39
C VAL A 12 55.40 -46.26 -11.15
N LEU A 13 56.32 -47.23 -11.29
CA LEU A 13 56.93 -47.91 -10.13
C LEU A 13 57.95 -47.03 -9.36
N GLY A 14 58.68 -46.15 -10.05
CA GLY A 14 59.59 -45.20 -9.40
C GLY A 14 58.84 -44.12 -8.58
N GLY A 15 57.68 -43.69 -9.05
CA GLY A 15 56.82 -42.75 -8.32
C GLY A 15 56.16 -43.34 -7.06
N ALA A 16 55.82 -44.63 -7.08
CA ALA A 16 55.22 -45.31 -5.92
C ALA A 16 56.24 -45.64 -4.81
N ALA A 17 57.51 -45.88 -5.15
CA ALA A 17 58.55 -46.18 -4.16
C ALA A 17 59.09 -44.92 -3.44
N ALA A 18 59.05 -43.74 -4.07
CA ALA A 18 59.41 -42.49 -3.41
C ALA A 18 58.32 -41.97 -2.45
N GLY A 19 57.04 -42.32 -2.69
CA GLY A 19 55.92 -41.95 -1.81
C GLY A 19 55.76 -42.83 -0.57
N LEU A 20 56.36 -44.01 -0.52
CA LEU A 20 56.27 -44.96 0.60
C LEU A 20 57.45 -44.90 1.58
N ALA A 21 58.52 -44.16 1.27
CA ALA A 21 59.67 -43.97 2.16
C ALA A 21 59.53 -42.76 3.11
N THR A 22 58.56 -41.86 2.87
CA THR A 22 58.30 -40.68 3.72
C THR A 22 57.11 -40.86 4.66
N TRP A 23 56.44 -42.02 4.62
CA TRP A 23 55.37 -42.38 5.55
C TRP A 23 55.81 -43.62 6.33
N GLN A 24 56.46 -43.39 7.47
CA GLN A 24 56.75 -44.41 8.48
C GLN A 24 55.68 -44.34 9.60
N PRO A 25 54.48 -44.93 9.42
CA PRO A 25 53.43 -44.92 10.46
C PRO A 25 53.70 -45.90 11.62
N TRP A 26 54.95 -46.36 11.80
CA TRP A 26 55.35 -47.40 12.76
C TRP A 26 56.50 -46.94 13.67
N SER A 27 56.95 -45.69 13.54
CA SER A 27 57.93 -45.06 14.43
C SER A 27 57.32 -43.80 15.01
N GLY A 28 56.26 -43.99 15.80
CA GLY A 28 55.87 -43.05 16.83
C GLY A 28 56.39 -43.58 18.15
N ASP A 29 57.18 -42.77 18.85
CA ASP A 29 57.47 -42.97 20.26
C ASP A 29 56.15 -43.22 21.00
N ASP A 30 56.13 -44.20 21.90
CA ASP A 30 55.08 -44.34 22.92
C ASP A 30 55.08 -43.08 23.80
N ALA A 31 54.42 -42.02 23.32
CA ALA A 31 53.97 -40.93 24.17
C ALA A 31 52.71 -41.44 24.86
N ILE A 32 52.86 -41.80 26.14
CA ILE A 32 51.78 -42.08 27.07
C ILE A 32 50.75 -40.95 26.93
N VAL A 33 49.57 -41.28 26.40
CA VAL A 33 48.45 -40.35 26.28
C VAL A 33 47.88 -40.17 27.69
N ASP A 34 47.96 -38.96 28.21
CA ASP A 34 47.28 -38.58 29.44
C ASP A 34 45.78 -38.36 29.14
N PRO A 35 44.87 -39.19 29.70
CA PRO A 35 43.43 -39.06 29.46
C PRO A 35 42.79 -37.83 30.12
N SER A 36 43.56 -36.95 30.78
CA SER A 36 43.07 -35.72 31.40
C SER A 36 43.09 -34.49 30.49
N GLN A 37 43.51 -34.58 29.22
CA GLN A 37 43.35 -33.49 28.24
C GLN A 37 42.11 -33.68 27.37
N ASP A 38 41.05 -32.96 27.70
CA ASP A 38 39.91 -32.74 26.80
C ASP A 38 40.38 -32.05 25.52
N ARG A 39 40.13 -32.69 24.37
CA ARG A 39 40.31 -32.07 23.04
C ARG A 39 38.96 -31.99 22.36
N ALA A 40 38.31 -30.83 22.48
CA ALA A 40 37.19 -30.48 21.64
C ALA A 40 37.65 -30.42 20.17
N ILE A 41 37.12 -31.30 19.31
CA ILE A 41 37.24 -31.15 17.86
C ILE A 41 36.19 -30.12 17.46
N ALA A 42 36.53 -28.83 17.56
CA ALA A 42 35.70 -27.76 17.01
C ALA A 42 36.04 -27.58 15.52
N GLU A 43 35.06 -27.80 14.65
CA GLU A 43 35.14 -27.38 13.25
C GLU A 43 34.98 -25.85 13.19
N ALA A 44 35.79 -25.17 12.38
CA ALA A 44 35.79 -23.71 12.32
C ALA A 44 34.46 -23.17 11.78
N VAL A 45 33.84 -22.24 12.52
CA VAL A 45 32.60 -21.58 12.09
C VAL A 45 32.87 -20.74 10.83
N GLY A 46 32.08 -20.97 9.79
CA GLY A 46 32.19 -20.27 8.50
C GLY A 46 30.86 -19.69 8.05
N ILE A 47 30.88 -18.43 7.60
CA ILE A 47 29.71 -17.78 7.00
C ILE A 47 29.55 -18.33 5.58
N ARG A 48 28.39 -18.92 5.28
CA ARG A 48 28.01 -19.34 3.94
C ARG A 48 26.53 -19.09 3.71
N THR A 49 26.15 -18.82 2.47
CA THR A 49 24.75 -18.75 2.08
C THR A 49 24.19 -20.17 2.02
N LEU A 50 23.15 -20.45 2.80
CA LEU A 50 22.36 -21.67 2.68
C LEU A 50 21.24 -21.39 1.67
N THR A 51 21.11 -22.26 0.67
CA THR A 51 20.03 -22.16 -0.32
C THR A 51 19.08 -23.31 -0.11
N GLU A 52 17.83 -22.99 0.18
CA GLU A 52 16.73 -23.94 0.26
C GLU A 52 15.99 -23.93 -1.08
N GLU A 53 15.96 -25.07 -1.76
CA GLU A 53 15.27 -25.22 -3.04
C GLU A 53 13.96 -25.98 -2.82
N ILE A 54 12.84 -25.27 -2.98
CA ILE A 54 11.49 -25.84 -2.84
C ILE A 54 10.92 -26.07 -4.24
N THR A 55 10.64 -27.33 -4.59
CA THR A 55 9.96 -27.67 -5.85
C THR A 55 8.45 -27.76 -5.63
N ILE A 56 7.69 -26.83 -6.21
CA ILE A 56 6.23 -26.84 -6.20
C ILE A 56 5.72 -27.46 -7.52
N ARG A 57 4.76 -28.36 -7.43
CA ARG A 57 4.04 -28.92 -8.59
C ARG A 57 2.57 -28.50 -8.51
N GLY A 58 2.04 -27.92 -9.58
CA GLY A 58 0.64 -27.49 -9.69
C GLY A 58 -0.02 -28.00 -10.97
N GLU A 59 -1.35 -28.09 -10.96
CA GLU A 59 -2.17 -28.33 -12.14
C GLU A 59 -2.69 -26.98 -12.65
N LEU A 60 -2.46 -26.65 -13.93
CA LEU A 60 -3.01 -25.44 -14.53
C LEU A 60 -4.46 -25.71 -14.92
N ARG A 61 -5.40 -25.08 -14.22
CA ARG A 61 -6.83 -25.14 -14.55
C ARG A 61 -7.22 -23.82 -15.24
N ARG A 62 -8.19 -23.86 -16.17
CA ARG A 62 -8.83 -22.63 -16.65
C ARG A 62 -9.61 -22.02 -15.50
N ASP A 63 -9.39 -20.73 -15.29
CA ASP A 63 -9.91 -20.00 -14.13
C ASP A 63 -11.42 -19.76 -14.23
N GLU A 64 -11.93 -19.56 -15.45
CA GLU A 64 -13.33 -19.17 -15.64
C GLU A 64 -13.92 -19.70 -16.96
N LEU A 65 -15.15 -20.22 -16.89
CA LEU A 65 -16.00 -20.50 -18.05
C LEU A 65 -17.06 -19.41 -18.13
N GLN A 66 -16.89 -18.44 -19.01
CA GLN A 66 -17.89 -17.40 -19.25
C GLN A 66 -18.87 -17.81 -20.36
N THR A 67 -20.15 -17.59 -20.12
CA THR A 67 -21.21 -17.79 -21.12
C THR A 67 -21.54 -16.44 -21.74
N VAL A 68 -21.27 -16.28 -23.04
CA VAL A 68 -21.62 -15.07 -23.79
C VAL A 68 -23.07 -15.18 -24.27
N ASN A 69 -23.92 -14.26 -23.82
CA ASN A 69 -25.30 -14.14 -24.29
C ASN A 69 -25.38 -13.14 -25.45
N SER A 70 -26.30 -13.35 -26.40
CA SER A 70 -26.60 -12.35 -27.43
C SER A 70 -27.20 -11.11 -26.78
N ALA A 71 -26.76 -9.92 -27.20
CA ALA A 71 -27.28 -8.64 -26.71
C ALA A 71 -28.69 -8.31 -27.24
N GLY A 72 -29.22 -9.09 -28.18
CA GLY A 72 -30.57 -8.93 -28.72
C GLY A 72 -31.18 -10.23 -29.25
N ASP A 73 -32.49 -10.21 -29.47
CA ASP A 73 -33.24 -11.28 -30.11
C ASP A 73 -33.01 -11.26 -31.62
N GLY A 74 -32.77 -12.43 -32.22
CA GLY A 74 -32.56 -12.55 -33.67
C GLY A 74 -32.27 -13.97 -34.11
N ARG A 75 -32.08 -14.19 -35.42
CA ARG A 75 -31.71 -15.49 -35.98
C ARG A 75 -30.20 -15.57 -36.21
N ILE A 76 -29.56 -16.62 -35.68
CA ILE A 76 -28.17 -16.91 -36.03
C ILE A 76 -28.12 -17.26 -37.53
N SER A 77 -27.46 -16.39 -38.29
CA SER A 77 -27.31 -16.45 -39.74
C SER A 77 -25.99 -17.09 -40.17
N GLU A 78 -24.96 -16.99 -39.34
CA GLU A 78 -23.63 -17.58 -39.54
C GLU A 78 -22.99 -17.87 -38.17
N LEU A 79 -22.31 -19.00 -38.01
CA LEU A 79 -21.46 -19.29 -36.85
C LEU A 79 -20.03 -19.46 -37.36
N VAL A 80 -19.11 -18.64 -36.87
CA VAL A 80 -17.75 -18.53 -37.41
C VAL A 80 -16.73 -19.33 -36.59
N ILE A 81 -17.03 -19.61 -35.32
CA ILE A 81 -16.13 -20.26 -34.36
C ILE A 81 -16.42 -21.76 -34.19
N GLU A 82 -15.38 -22.54 -33.89
CA GLU A 82 -15.47 -23.97 -33.54
C GLU A 82 -15.04 -24.22 -32.08
N ASP A 83 -15.46 -25.37 -31.52
CA ASP A 83 -15.04 -25.76 -30.16
C ASP A 83 -13.54 -26.02 -30.10
N GLY A 84 -12.86 -25.35 -29.17
CA GLY A 84 -11.40 -25.40 -29.02
C GLY A 84 -10.64 -24.21 -29.61
N ASP A 85 -11.31 -23.29 -30.31
CA ASP A 85 -10.67 -22.09 -30.85
C ASP A 85 -10.22 -21.11 -29.76
N THR A 86 -9.16 -20.37 -30.07
CA THR A 86 -8.68 -19.25 -29.24
C THR A 86 -9.18 -17.94 -29.83
N ILE A 87 -10.08 -17.28 -29.11
CA ILE A 87 -10.68 -16.00 -29.51
C ILE A 87 -9.77 -14.83 -29.08
N ARG A 88 -9.57 -13.87 -29.99
CA ARG A 88 -8.91 -12.59 -29.73
C ARG A 88 -9.87 -11.44 -29.97
N ALA A 89 -9.58 -10.28 -29.38
CA ALA A 89 -10.28 -9.05 -29.72
C ALA A 89 -10.17 -8.76 -31.22
N GLY A 90 -11.28 -8.40 -31.84
CA GLY A 90 -11.44 -8.22 -33.28
C GLY A 90 -12.01 -9.42 -34.03
N ASP A 91 -12.00 -10.63 -33.44
CA ASP A 91 -12.52 -11.83 -34.10
C ASP A 91 -14.06 -11.81 -34.20
N VAL A 92 -14.61 -12.32 -35.31
CA VAL A 92 -16.06 -12.48 -35.48
C VAL A 92 -16.47 -13.81 -34.86
N LEU A 93 -17.43 -13.77 -33.94
CA LEU A 93 -17.93 -14.97 -33.25
C LEU A 93 -19.05 -15.64 -34.05
N TYR A 94 -20.06 -14.86 -34.41
CA TYR A 94 -21.25 -15.29 -35.15
C TYR A 94 -21.88 -14.09 -35.86
N ALA A 95 -22.90 -14.32 -36.68
CA ALA A 95 -23.73 -13.26 -37.25
C ALA A 95 -25.20 -13.45 -36.88
N LEU A 96 -25.82 -12.40 -36.36
CA LEU A 96 -27.24 -12.34 -35.99
C LEU A 96 -27.99 -11.52 -37.05
N ASP A 97 -28.96 -12.12 -37.73
CA ASP A 97 -29.74 -11.50 -38.82
C ASP A 97 -28.87 -10.81 -39.89
N GLY A 98 -27.73 -11.42 -40.22
CA GLY A 98 -26.74 -10.91 -41.18
C GLY A 98 -25.72 -9.92 -40.58
N ARG A 99 -25.91 -9.48 -39.33
CA ARG A 99 -25.00 -8.58 -38.61
C ARG A 99 -23.95 -9.37 -37.83
N ARG A 100 -22.68 -9.22 -38.21
CA ARG A 100 -21.55 -9.88 -37.52
C ARG A 100 -21.44 -9.41 -36.07
N VAL A 101 -21.08 -10.29 -35.15
CA VAL A 101 -20.79 -9.96 -33.74
C VAL A 101 -19.31 -10.16 -33.51
N VAL A 102 -18.64 -9.10 -33.06
CA VAL A 102 -17.19 -9.04 -32.92
C VAL A 102 -16.82 -9.13 -31.45
N ALA A 103 -15.80 -9.93 -31.14
CA ALA A 103 -15.20 -10.00 -29.83
C ALA A 103 -14.42 -8.71 -29.55
N VAL A 104 -14.62 -8.12 -28.39
CA VAL A 104 -13.90 -6.92 -27.93
C VAL A 104 -13.40 -7.16 -26.51
N ASN A 105 -12.33 -6.48 -26.12
CA ASN A 105 -11.90 -6.47 -24.72
C ASN A 105 -12.79 -5.49 -23.95
N GLY A 106 -13.39 -5.95 -22.87
CA GLY A 106 -14.23 -5.12 -22.02
C GLY A 106 -14.52 -5.80 -20.70
N ASP A 107 -14.73 -5.00 -19.67
CA ASP A 107 -15.03 -5.46 -18.32
C ASP A 107 -16.52 -5.79 -18.17
N PHE A 108 -17.39 -5.22 -19.02
CA PHE A 108 -18.83 -5.48 -18.98
C PHE A 108 -19.49 -5.37 -20.36
N ALA A 109 -20.67 -5.98 -20.47
CA ALA A 109 -21.52 -5.86 -21.66
C ALA A 109 -22.19 -4.48 -21.73
N PHE A 110 -22.25 -3.89 -22.92
CA PHE A 110 -23.00 -2.66 -23.17
C PHE A 110 -24.48 -2.85 -22.82
N TYR A 111 -25.01 -1.97 -21.97
CA TYR A 111 -26.36 -2.09 -21.40
C TYR A 111 -27.36 -1.02 -21.89
N ARG A 112 -26.90 -0.06 -22.70
CA ARG A 112 -27.73 0.99 -23.31
C ARG A 112 -27.20 1.35 -24.70
N GLN A 113 -28.02 2.07 -25.45
CA GLN A 113 -27.58 2.72 -26.67
C GLN A 113 -26.72 3.95 -26.32
N LEU A 114 -25.63 4.14 -27.06
CA LEU A 114 -24.70 5.26 -26.93
C LEU A 114 -24.82 6.16 -28.16
N ASP A 115 -24.81 7.47 -27.91
CA ASP A 115 -24.87 8.54 -28.91
C ASP A 115 -24.23 9.81 -28.34
N VAL A 116 -24.03 10.85 -29.15
CA VAL A 116 -23.38 12.09 -28.72
C VAL A 116 -24.07 12.70 -27.51
N GLY A 117 -23.26 13.09 -26.52
CA GLY A 117 -23.70 13.56 -25.20
C GLY A 117 -23.96 12.44 -24.18
N SER A 118 -23.79 11.17 -24.54
CA SER A 118 -23.78 10.08 -23.56
C SER A 118 -22.56 10.20 -22.65
N ASP A 119 -22.75 10.14 -21.33
CA ASP A 119 -21.65 10.09 -20.36
C ASP A 119 -21.72 8.79 -19.55
N GLY A 120 -20.60 8.06 -19.45
CA GLY A 120 -20.49 6.92 -18.54
C GLY A 120 -19.28 6.01 -18.76
N PRO A 121 -19.12 4.98 -17.89
CA PRO A 121 -18.03 4.00 -18.02
C PRO A 121 -18.14 3.15 -19.28
N ASP A 122 -19.35 2.97 -19.82
CA ASP A 122 -19.60 2.28 -21.08
C ASP A 122 -19.05 3.05 -22.28
N VAL A 123 -19.11 4.39 -22.26
CA VAL A 123 -18.46 5.23 -23.27
C VAL A 123 -16.95 5.09 -23.21
N PHE A 124 -16.36 5.17 -22.01
CA PHE A 124 -14.92 4.98 -21.82
C PHE A 124 -14.43 3.62 -22.33
N GLN A 125 -15.20 2.56 -22.08
CA GLN A 125 -14.89 1.25 -22.62
C GLN A 125 -14.95 1.24 -24.16
N LEU A 126 -15.96 1.87 -24.76
CA LEU A 126 -16.08 1.97 -26.22
C LEU A 126 -14.91 2.74 -26.83
N GLU A 127 -14.57 3.89 -26.28
CA GLU A 127 -13.46 4.74 -26.77
C GLU A 127 -12.12 4.04 -26.64
N THR A 128 -11.88 3.34 -25.53
CA THR A 128 -10.68 2.51 -25.35
C THR A 128 -10.60 1.43 -26.44
N ILE A 129 -11.70 0.73 -26.71
CA ILE A 129 -11.76 -0.30 -27.76
C ILE A 129 -11.46 0.30 -29.14
N LEU A 130 -12.01 1.47 -29.45
CA LEU A 130 -11.84 2.14 -30.74
C LEU A 130 -10.41 2.67 -30.92
N ASP A 131 -9.84 3.30 -29.88
CA ASP A 131 -8.47 3.82 -29.88
C ASP A 131 -7.45 2.68 -30.01
N GLU A 132 -7.59 1.60 -29.25
CA GLU A 132 -6.74 0.41 -29.36
C GLU A 132 -6.84 -0.25 -30.75
N ALA A 133 -8.00 -0.17 -31.39
CA ALA A 133 -8.23 -0.65 -32.74
C ALA A 133 -7.75 0.33 -33.84
N GLY A 134 -7.26 1.51 -33.46
CA GLY A 134 -6.69 2.53 -34.34
C GLY A 134 -7.71 3.48 -34.97
N TYR A 135 -8.91 3.59 -34.41
CA TYR A 135 -9.94 4.53 -34.87
C TYR A 135 -9.89 5.79 -34.00
N PRO A 136 -9.68 6.99 -34.58
CA PRO A 136 -9.59 8.22 -33.80
C PRO A 136 -10.90 8.51 -33.08
N VAL A 137 -10.82 8.79 -31.78
CA VAL A 137 -11.96 9.20 -30.92
C VAL A 137 -11.69 10.50 -30.17
N GLY A 138 -10.56 11.16 -30.42
CA GLY A 138 -10.10 12.30 -29.63
C GLY A 138 -9.38 11.84 -28.37
N GLY A 139 -9.78 12.38 -27.21
CA GLY A 139 -9.34 11.90 -25.90
C GLY A 139 -10.19 10.71 -25.45
N VAL A 140 -9.56 9.68 -24.86
CA VAL A 140 -10.30 8.57 -24.25
C VAL A 140 -10.83 9.01 -22.88
N ASP A 141 -12.13 9.26 -22.80
CA ASP A 141 -12.80 9.72 -21.59
C ASP A 141 -14.19 9.07 -21.44
N ARG A 142 -15.11 9.70 -20.71
CA ARG A 142 -16.45 9.13 -20.43
C ARG A 142 -17.55 9.76 -21.28
N LEU A 143 -17.24 10.73 -22.14
CA LEU A 143 -18.19 11.54 -22.87
C LEU A 143 -18.16 11.20 -24.36
N PHE A 144 -19.29 10.77 -24.90
CA PHE A 144 -19.40 10.41 -26.30
C PHE A 144 -19.49 11.68 -27.13
N THR A 145 -18.44 11.99 -27.89
CA THR A 145 -18.35 13.19 -28.73
C THR A 145 -18.61 12.89 -30.21
N GLU A 146 -18.64 13.93 -31.05
CA GLU A 146 -18.71 13.77 -32.52
C GLU A 146 -17.48 13.04 -33.08
N GLU A 147 -16.32 13.19 -32.45
CA GLU A 147 -15.11 12.45 -32.79
C GLU A 147 -15.31 10.95 -32.48
N THR A 148 -15.88 10.63 -31.32
CA THR A 148 -16.28 9.26 -30.94
C THR A 148 -17.29 8.66 -31.92
N ARG A 149 -18.29 9.46 -32.35
CA ARG A 149 -19.27 9.05 -33.38
C ARG A 149 -18.59 8.69 -34.69
N SER A 150 -17.66 9.54 -35.13
CA SER A 150 -16.91 9.38 -36.36
C SER A 150 -16.01 8.14 -36.33
N GLY A 151 -15.28 7.93 -35.22
CA GLY A 151 -14.46 6.74 -34.99
C GLY A 151 -15.28 5.45 -34.97
N LEU A 152 -16.43 5.47 -34.29
CA LEU A 152 -17.36 4.33 -34.27
C LEU A 152 -17.93 4.05 -35.65
N ALA A 153 -18.32 5.07 -36.41
CA ALA A 153 -18.85 4.91 -37.76
C ALA A 153 -17.81 4.28 -38.70
N ALA A 154 -16.54 4.71 -38.61
CA ALA A 154 -15.44 4.11 -39.37
C ALA A 154 -15.20 2.65 -38.98
N TRP A 155 -15.14 2.35 -37.67
CA TRP A 155 -15.01 0.97 -37.16
C TRP A 155 -16.17 0.08 -37.63
N GLN A 156 -17.38 0.65 -37.69
CA GLN A 156 -18.57 -0.07 -38.13
C GLN A 156 -18.60 -0.30 -39.65
N ALA A 157 -18.15 0.68 -40.42
CA ALA A 157 -18.04 0.59 -41.87
C ALA A 157 -17.06 -0.50 -42.31
N ASP A 158 -15.89 -0.56 -41.68
CA ASP A 158 -14.86 -1.60 -41.94
C ASP A 158 -15.36 -3.03 -41.69
N ARG A 159 -16.36 -3.18 -40.83
CA ARG A 159 -16.99 -4.46 -40.47
C ARG A 159 -18.28 -4.76 -41.23
N GLY A 160 -18.65 -3.90 -42.18
CA GLY A 160 -19.79 -4.11 -43.06
C GLY A 160 -21.15 -3.87 -42.41
N TYR A 161 -21.24 -3.01 -41.39
CA TYR A 161 -22.50 -2.69 -40.70
C TYR A 161 -23.38 -1.63 -41.40
N GLY A 162 -23.17 -1.36 -42.68
CA GLY A 162 -23.80 -0.24 -43.39
C GLY A 162 -25.34 -0.30 -43.54
N ALA A 163 -25.94 0.87 -43.31
CA ALA A 163 -27.28 1.35 -43.71
C ALA A 163 -28.51 0.74 -43.02
N ALA A 164 -28.98 1.37 -41.93
CA ALA A 164 -30.34 1.16 -41.42
C ALA A 164 -30.99 2.40 -40.76
N THR A 165 -30.70 3.62 -41.20
CA THR A 165 -31.65 4.75 -41.05
C THR A 165 -31.31 5.84 -42.06
N PRO A 166 -32.29 6.44 -42.77
CA PRO A 166 -32.09 7.74 -43.40
C PRO A 166 -31.75 8.74 -42.30
N GLU A 167 -30.80 9.63 -42.55
CA GLU A 167 -30.59 10.79 -41.69
C GLU A 167 -31.93 11.53 -41.56
N VAL A 168 -32.31 11.77 -40.31
CA VAL A 168 -33.46 12.59 -39.93
C VAL A 168 -33.06 14.03 -40.24
N ASP A 169 -34.00 14.88 -40.68
CA ASP A 169 -33.78 16.33 -40.73
C ASP A 169 -33.17 16.79 -39.39
N GLU A 170 -31.87 17.08 -39.37
CA GLU A 170 -31.17 17.47 -38.16
C GLU A 170 -31.31 18.98 -37.97
N VAL A 171 -32.17 19.33 -37.02
CA VAL A 171 -32.15 20.66 -36.39
C VAL A 171 -30.96 20.67 -35.45
N VAL A 172 -29.90 21.36 -35.86
CA VAL A 172 -28.73 21.60 -35.02
C VAL A 172 -29.11 22.53 -33.86
N THR A 173 -28.80 22.09 -32.64
CA THR A 173 -28.99 22.85 -31.40
C THR A 173 -27.62 23.30 -30.90
N VAL A 174 -27.41 24.62 -30.75
CA VAL A 174 -26.16 25.20 -30.24
C VAL A 174 -26.31 25.61 -28.77
N SER A 175 -25.26 25.43 -27.96
CA SER A 175 -25.14 25.85 -26.55
C SER A 175 -23.71 26.31 -26.26
N LEU A 176 -23.48 27.44 -25.58
CA LEU A 176 -22.17 27.77 -24.94
C LEU A 176 -22.29 28.71 -23.71
N MET A 177 -21.23 28.66 -22.86
CA MET A 177 -21.11 29.14 -21.47
C MET A 177 -20.84 30.65 -21.30
N GLY A 178 -21.08 31.17 -20.08
CA GLY A 178 -21.08 32.60 -19.76
C GLY A 178 -19.72 33.30 -19.73
N ASN A 179 -19.71 34.56 -20.19
CA ASN A 179 -18.59 35.52 -20.20
C ASN A 179 -18.60 36.41 -18.92
N PRO A 180 -17.45 36.62 -18.24
CA PRO A 180 -17.32 37.55 -17.12
C PRO A 180 -16.94 39.00 -17.48
N ALA A 181 -16.68 39.36 -18.74
CA ALA A 181 -16.29 40.73 -19.12
C ALA A 181 -17.46 41.61 -19.55
N GLY A 182 -17.89 42.52 -18.66
CA GLY A 182 -18.57 43.79 -18.98
C GLY A 182 -20.01 43.73 -19.52
N TYR A 183 -20.46 42.58 -20.01
CA TYR A 183 -21.85 42.29 -20.42
C TYR A 183 -22.11 40.78 -20.27
N SER A 184 -23.33 40.40 -19.91
CA SER A 184 -23.78 39.00 -19.93
C SER A 184 -24.38 38.70 -21.30
N ILE A 185 -24.35 37.45 -21.74
CA ILE A 185 -25.03 37.06 -22.98
C ILE A 185 -26.44 36.55 -22.62
N GLY A 186 -27.46 36.97 -23.37
CA GLY A 186 -28.87 36.77 -23.02
C GLY A 186 -29.45 35.42 -23.43
N ALA A 187 -30.76 35.35 -23.60
CA ALA A 187 -31.44 34.09 -23.94
C ALA A 187 -31.26 33.65 -25.40
N VAL A 188 -30.76 34.54 -26.27
CA VAL A 188 -30.59 34.32 -27.71
C VAL A 188 -29.23 34.87 -28.14
N ASN A 189 -28.25 34.00 -28.30
CA ASN A 189 -26.84 34.37 -28.49
C ASN A 189 -26.21 33.77 -29.75
N THR A 190 -26.99 32.98 -30.47
CA THR A 190 -26.65 32.33 -31.72
C THR A 190 -27.87 32.35 -32.61
N VAL A 191 -27.67 32.62 -33.90
CA VAL A 191 -28.73 32.57 -34.91
C VAL A 191 -28.15 31.98 -36.19
N ALA A 192 -28.86 31.00 -36.75
CA ALA A 192 -28.48 30.32 -37.99
C ALA A 192 -29.44 30.71 -39.12
N VAL A 193 -28.89 30.76 -40.34
CA VAL A 193 -29.63 31.05 -41.57
C VAL A 193 -29.21 30.03 -42.62
N LEU A 194 -30.19 29.39 -43.26
CA LEU A 194 -29.95 28.46 -44.36
C LEU A 194 -29.83 29.24 -45.67
N ILE A 195 -28.72 29.06 -46.38
CA ILE A 195 -28.52 29.54 -47.75
C ILE A 195 -28.99 28.44 -48.71
N VAL A 196 -29.86 28.79 -49.65
CA VAL A 196 -30.40 27.86 -50.64
C VAL A 196 -30.24 28.36 -52.07
N GLN A 197 -30.00 27.44 -53.00
CA GLN A 197 -30.10 27.70 -54.43
C GLN A 197 -31.58 27.85 -54.86
N ALA A 198 -31.91 28.92 -55.59
CA ALA A 198 -33.29 29.35 -55.85
C ALA A 198 -34.22 28.22 -56.38
N PRO A 199 -35.38 27.99 -55.74
CA PRO A 199 -36.62 28.54 -56.32
C PRO A 199 -37.64 29.10 -55.31
N SER A 200 -38.24 30.23 -55.72
CA SER A 200 -39.52 30.83 -55.35
C SER A 200 -40.31 30.28 -54.14
N GLY A 201 -40.38 31.06 -53.06
CA GLY A 201 -41.51 31.01 -52.12
C GLY A 201 -41.22 31.64 -50.76
N SER A 202 -41.73 32.85 -50.52
CA SER A 202 -41.73 33.49 -49.20
C SER A 202 -42.77 32.86 -48.27
N ALA A 203 -42.35 32.45 -47.07
CA ALA A 203 -43.23 32.04 -45.99
C ALA A 203 -42.71 32.58 -44.66
N GLY A 204 -43.22 33.76 -44.27
CA GLY A 204 -42.95 34.33 -42.95
C GLY A 204 -43.69 33.58 -41.84
N VAL A 205 -43.02 33.40 -40.70
CA VAL A 205 -43.64 32.98 -39.44
C VAL A 205 -43.11 33.89 -38.33
N GLN A 206 -44.03 34.60 -37.66
CA GLN A 206 -43.72 35.55 -36.58
C GLN A 206 -43.32 34.82 -35.29
N GLY A 207 -42.15 35.18 -34.74
CA GLY A 207 -41.72 34.82 -33.39
C GLY A 207 -42.48 35.57 -32.29
N ARG A 208 -42.77 34.87 -31.20
CA ARG A 208 -43.51 35.36 -30.02
C ARG A 208 -42.55 36.00 -29.01
N GLN A 209 -42.77 37.27 -28.67
CA GLN A 209 -42.08 37.96 -27.57
C GLN A 209 -42.54 37.47 -26.19
N VAL A 210 -41.60 37.35 -25.26
CA VAL A 210 -41.82 37.42 -23.81
C VAL A 210 -40.82 38.40 -23.21
N ALA A 211 -41.33 39.51 -22.70
CA ALA A 211 -40.56 40.50 -21.95
C ALA A 211 -40.51 40.11 -20.46
N ALA A 212 -39.32 40.17 -19.85
CA ALA A 212 -39.16 40.17 -18.41
C ALA A 212 -38.20 41.31 -18.05
N THR A 213 -38.75 42.34 -17.40
CA THR A 213 -38.01 43.47 -16.84
C THR A 213 -37.31 43.06 -15.55
N ALA A 214 -36.00 43.28 -15.45
CA ALA A 214 -35.27 43.38 -14.18
C ALA A 214 -34.23 44.50 -14.27
N ALA A 215 -34.22 45.38 -13.27
CA ALA A 215 -33.46 46.61 -13.25
C ALA A 215 -32.05 46.41 -12.69
N GLY A 216 -31.06 47.03 -13.35
CA GLY A 216 -29.74 47.37 -12.80
C GLY A 216 -28.76 46.21 -12.71
N GLY A 217 -28.05 45.94 -13.80
CA GLY A 217 -26.96 44.96 -13.88
C GLY A 217 -26.21 45.11 -15.20
N THR A 218 -25.03 44.50 -15.28
CA THR A 218 -24.22 44.26 -16.48
C THR A 218 -25.12 44.06 -17.72
N PRO A 219 -24.96 44.83 -18.82
CA PRO A 219 -25.86 44.74 -19.98
C PRO A 219 -25.92 43.31 -20.50
N THR A 220 -27.11 42.84 -20.85
CA THR A 220 -27.31 41.53 -21.44
C THR A 220 -27.43 41.66 -22.95
N VAL A 221 -26.47 41.11 -23.70
CA VAL A 221 -26.44 41.19 -25.17
C VAL A 221 -27.11 39.98 -25.79
N THR A 222 -27.93 40.18 -26.82
CA THR A 222 -28.59 39.13 -27.61
C THR A 222 -28.48 39.43 -29.10
N VAL A 223 -28.52 38.40 -29.94
CA VAL A 223 -28.60 38.51 -31.41
C VAL A 223 -29.91 37.92 -31.91
N SER A 224 -30.48 38.52 -32.96
CA SER A 224 -31.72 38.06 -33.58
C SER A 224 -31.68 38.27 -35.09
N VAL A 225 -32.39 37.42 -35.85
CA VAL A 225 -32.60 37.58 -37.29
C VAL A 225 -34.10 37.42 -37.60
N VAL A 226 -34.55 38.01 -38.70
CA VAL A 226 -35.94 37.85 -39.19
C VAL A 226 -36.04 36.75 -40.24
N ASP A 227 -35.03 36.61 -41.10
CA ASP A 227 -34.99 35.65 -42.19
C ASP A 227 -34.14 34.43 -41.80
N VAL A 228 -34.73 33.23 -41.86
CA VAL A 228 -34.06 31.96 -41.50
C VAL A 228 -33.67 31.16 -42.75
N ILE A 229 -34.15 31.58 -43.92
CA ILE A 229 -33.80 31.01 -45.22
C ILE A 229 -33.61 32.17 -46.20
N ILE A 230 -32.45 32.24 -46.84
CA ILE A 230 -32.10 33.27 -47.83
C ILE A 230 -31.64 32.63 -49.14
N THR A 231 -31.81 33.36 -50.24
CA THR A 231 -31.26 32.96 -51.54
C THR A 231 -29.89 33.62 -51.72
N GLU A 232 -28.97 32.93 -52.38
CA GLU A 232 -27.68 33.51 -52.82
C GLU A 232 -27.88 34.86 -53.53
N GLY A 233 -27.06 35.84 -53.16
CA GLY A 233 -27.12 37.22 -53.65
C GLY A 233 -28.03 38.17 -52.87
N ASP A 234 -28.81 37.65 -51.91
CA ASP A 234 -29.58 38.47 -50.98
C ASP A 234 -28.73 38.87 -49.75
N SER A 235 -29.15 39.92 -49.04
CA SER A 235 -28.53 40.31 -47.77
C SER A 235 -29.40 39.89 -46.59
N VAL A 236 -28.78 39.45 -45.51
CA VAL A 236 -29.43 39.18 -44.22
C VAL A 236 -28.99 40.19 -43.17
N THR A 237 -29.94 40.64 -42.35
CA THR A 237 -29.70 41.61 -41.27
C THR A 237 -29.88 40.97 -39.91
N PHE A 238 -28.82 40.92 -39.12
CA PHE A 238 -28.82 40.50 -37.73
C PHE A 238 -28.92 41.73 -36.82
N THR A 239 -29.90 41.75 -35.93
CA THR A 239 -30.04 42.80 -34.92
C THR A 239 -29.46 42.31 -33.60
N ILE A 240 -28.43 43.02 -33.13
CA ILE A 240 -27.79 42.80 -31.84
C ILE A 240 -28.39 43.80 -30.86
N SER A 241 -28.82 43.35 -29.68
CA SER A 241 -29.48 44.19 -28.67
C SER A 241 -28.88 44.02 -27.28
N ALA A 242 -28.85 45.09 -26.50
CA ALA A 242 -28.34 45.13 -25.13
C ALA A 242 -29.39 45.67 -24.14
N ASP A 243 -29.64 44.92 -23.05
CA ASP A 243 -30.55 45.31 -21.97
C ASP A 243 -29.93 45.07 -20.57
N PRO A 244 -29.77 46.09 -19.70
CA PRO A 244 -30.12 47.50 -19.89
C PRO A 244 -29.26 48.21 -20.95
N VAL A 245 -29.79 49.31 -21.50
CA VAL A 245 -29.10 50.17 -22.48
C VAL A 245 -27.73 50.59 -21.93
N PRO A 246 -26.63 50.33 -22.67
CA PRO A 246 -25.29 50.63 -22.19
C PRO A 246 -25.10 52.15 -22.02
N THR A 247 -24.44 52.56 -20.94
CA THR A 247 -24.17 53.96 -20.60
C THR A 247 -22.88 54.50 -21.21
N THR A 248 -22.06 53.62 -21.78
CA THR A 248 -20.84 53.87 -22.57
C THR A 248 -20.93 53.06 -23.87
N ASP A 249 -20.09 53.36 -24.86
CA ASP A 249 -20.01 52.54 -26.07
C ASP A 249 -19.64 51.10 -25.68
N LEU A 250 -20.38 50.13 -26.21
CA LEU A 250 -20.20 48.71 -25.94
C LEU A 250 -19.74 48.01 -27.23
N GLU A 251 -18.50 47.55 -27.24
CA GLU A 251 -17.92 46.79 -28.35
C GLU A 251 -18.29 45.32 -28.23
N VAL A 252 -18.89 44.77 -29.29
CA VAL A 252 -19.33 43.38 -29.40
C VAL A 252 -18.55 42.73 -30.55
N LEU A 253 -17.85 41.63 -30.26
CA LEU A 253 -17.15 40.87 -31.28
C LEU A 253 -18.12 39.85 -31.90
N VAL A 254 -18.06 39.72 -33.22
CA VAL A 254 -18.87 38.77 -33.99
C VAL A 254 -17.97 37.94 -34.88
N SER A 255 -18.28 36.64 -34.93
CA SER A 255 -17.68 35.71 -35.89
C SER A 255 -18.77 35.13 -36.78
N ILE A 256 -18.41 34.87 -38.04
CA ILE A 256 -19.23 34.08 -38.96
C ILE A 256 -18.61 32.69 -39.04
N GLY A 257 -19.45 31.66 -38.95
CA GLY A 257 -19.10 30.24 -39.08
C GLY A 257 -20.19 29.48 -39.84
N GLY A 258 -20.18 28.16 -39.71
CA GLY A 258 -21.04 27.25 -40.48
C GLY A 258 -20.35 26.75 -41.75
N ASP A 259 -21.13 26.24 -42.69
CA ASP A 259 -20.65 25.68 -43.96
C ASP A 259 -20.43 26.77 -45.02
N VAL A 260 -19.90 27.92 -44.59
CA VAL A 260 -19.69 29.11 -45.44
C VAL A 260 -18.26 29.65 -45.33
N THR A 261 -17.76 30.16 -46.44
CA THR A 261 -16.41 30.66 -46.65
C THR A 261 -16.44 32.13 -47.04
N VAL A 262 -15.57 32.94 -46.42
CA VAL A 262 -15.46 34.37 -46.74
C VAL A 262 -14.93 34.57 -48.16
N ASP A 263 -15.50 35.55 -48.87
CA ASP A 263 -15.20 35.91 -50.26
C ASP A 263 -15.59 34.86 -51.32
N ASP A 264 -16.11 33.69 -50.89
CA ASP A 264 -16.78 32.68 -51.73
C ASP A 264 -18.31 32.83 -51.56
N ASP A 265 -18.81 32.65 -50.33
CA ASP A 265 -20.25 32.57 -50.04
C ASP A 265 -20.81 33.90 -49.52
N TYR A 266 -19.96 34.74 -48.91
CA TYR A 266 -20.36 36.05 -48.37
C TYR A 266 -19.24 37.11 -48.42
N GLU A 267 -19.63 38.39 -48.48
CA GLU A 267 -18.68 39.51 -48.41
C GLU A 267 -18.11 39.66 -46.98
N SER A 268 -16.78 39.84 -46.87
CA SER A 268 -16.12 40.09 -45.59
C SER A 268 -16.77 41.23 -44.78
N ILE A 269 -17.12 40.96 -43.53
CA ILE A 269 -17.72 41.93 -42.58
C ILE A 269 -16.71 42.50 -41.58
N GLN A 270 -17.11 43.57 -40.88
CA GLN A 270 -16.40 44.01 -39.68
C GLN A 270 -16.75 43.09 -38.51
N LYS A 271 -15.72 42.47 -37.92
CA LYS A 271 -15.86 41.55 -36.77
C LYS A 271 -16.16 42.25 -35.45
N THR A 272 -16.12 43.59 -35.42
CA THR A 272 -16.43 44.38 -34.22
C THR A 272 -17.61 45.29 -34.53
N VAL A 273 -18.67 45.16 -33.72
CA VAL A 273 -19.89 45.96 -33.83
C VAL A 273 -20.05 46.77 -32.55
N VAL A 274 -20.32 48.07 -32.67
CA VAL A 274 -20.42 48.98 -31.52
C VAL A 274 -21.87 49.35 -31.25
N ILE A 275 -22.37 49.00 -30.06
CA ILE A 275 -23.63 49.54 -29.53
C ILE A 275 -23.30 50.86 -28.86
N ALA A 276 -23.67 51.97 -29.49
CA ALA A 276 -23.36 53.30 -28.98
C ALA A 276 -24.04 53.58 -27.63
N ALA A 277 -23.38 54.37 -26.78
CA ALA A 277 -23.91 54.79 -25.49
C ALA A 277 -25.33 55.38 -25.63
N GLY A 278 -26.28 54.87 -24.85
CA GLY A 278 -27.68 55.31 -24.89
C GLY A 278 -28.52 54.71 -26.03
N THR A 279 -27.98 53.77 -26.81
CA THR A 279 -28.73 52.99 -27.81
C THR A 279 -28.84 51.52 -27.40
N ALA A 280 -29.99 50.90 -27.68
CA ALA A 280 -30.27 49.53 -27.25
C ALA A 280 -29.90 48.47 -28.31
N THR A 281 -29.68 48.86 -29.56
CA THR A 281 -29.58 47.94 -30.70
C THR A 281 -28.60 48.45 -31.76
N VAL A 282 -28.00 47.51 -32.49
CA VAL A 282 -27.17 47.75 -33.68
C VAL A 282 -27.41 46.64 -34.70
N ASP A 283 -27.38 46.98 -35.99
CA ASP A 283 -27.60 46.02 -37.09
C ASP A 283 -26.27 45.62 -37.72
N LEU A 284 -26.08 44.32 -37.90
CA LEU A 284 -25.02 43.69 -38.68
C LEU A 284 -25.63 43.16 -39.99
N VAL A 285 -25.15 43.62 -41.13
CA VAL A 285 -25.63 43.19 -42.44
C VAL A 285 -24.59 42.27 -43.08
N VAL A 286 -25.01 41.08 -43.49
CA VAL A 286 -24.18 40.12 -44.23
C VAL A 286 -24.76 39.99 -45.64
N THR A 287 -23.93 40.16 -46.67
CA THR A 287 -24.33 40.03 -48.07
C THR A 287 -23.79 38.71 -48.61
N THR A 288 -24.68 37.83 -49.07
CA THR A 288 -24.25 36.59 -49.73
C THR A 288 -23.86 36.87 -51.18
N LEU A 289 -22.93 36.07 -51.70
CA LEU A 289 -22.45 36.17 -53.06
C LEU A 289 -23.24 35.21 -53.96
N VAL A 290 -23.24 35.50 -55.27
CA VAL A 290 -23.78 34.58 -56.29
C VAL A 290 -22.62 34.17 -57.17
N ASP A 291 -22.45 32.88 -57.36
CA ASP A 291 -21.57 32.33 -58.36
C ASP A 291 -22.28 31.33 -59.29
N ASP A 292 -21.50 30.65 -60.13
CA ASP A 292 -21.98 29.71 -61.13
C ASP A 292 -21.76 28.23 -60.71
N ASP A 293 -21.22 28.00 -59.51
CA ASP A 293 -20.95 26.67 -58.98
C ASP A 293 -22.21 26.05 -58.38
N ARG A 294 -22.24 24.71 -58.33
CA ARG A 294 -23.43 23.97 -57.90
C ARG A 294 -23.15 23.24 -56.61
N GLU A 295 -23.62 23.84 -55.53
CA GLU A 295 -23.32 23.43 -54.17
C GLU A 295 -24.56 22.89 -53.45
N PRO A 296 -24.39 22.08 -52.40
CA PRO A 296 -25.46 21.78 -51.47
C PRO A 296 -25.95 23.06 -50.76
N ASN A 297 -27.05 22.97 -50.02
CA ASN A 297 -27.44 24.11 -49.15
C ASN A 297 -26.40 24.27 -48.04
N GLU A 298 -26.14 25.51 -47.65
CA GLU A 298 -25.10 25.86 -46.69
C GLU A 298 -25.70 26.61 -45.49
N ASP A 299 -25.10 26.41 -44.33
CA ASP A 299 -25.52 27.05 -43.10
C ASP A 299 -24.60 28.23 -42.77
N LEU A 300 -25.17 29.43 -42.67
CA LEU A 300 -24.46 30.62 -42.20
C LEU A 300 -24.79 30.88 -40.73
N GLU A 301 -23.77 30.79 -39.89
CA GLU A 301 -23.87 31.03 -38.45
C GLU A 301 -23.24 32.38 -38.08
N VAL A 302 -23.97 33.20 -37.31
CA VAL A 302 -23.40 34.38 -36.65
C VAL A 302 -23.32 34.15 -35.15
N THR A 303 -22.09 34.19 -34.63
CA THR A 303 -21.78 34.00 -33.22
C THR A 303 -21.30 35.31 -32.61
N ILE A 304 -21.83 35.71 -31.46
CA ILE A 304 -21.22 36.75 -30.64
C ILE A 304 -20.07 36.11 -29.85
N THR A 305 -18.83 36.49 -30.14
CA THR A 305 -17.64 35.96 -29.48
C THR A 305 -17.15 36.90 -28.37
N GLY A 306 -16.56 36.33 -27.33
CA GLY A 306 -15.94 37.12 -26.26
C GLY A 306 -14.72 37.90 -26.77
N LEU A 307 -14.44 39.04 -26.14
CA LEU A 307 -13.28 39.90 -26.43
C LEU A 307 -11.90 39.24 -26.23
N PHE A 308 -11.84 37.97 -25.81
CA PHE A 308 -10.60 37.27 -25.46
C PHE A 308 -10.14 36.24 -26.50
N ASP A 309 -10.87 36.04 -27.60
CA ASP A 309 -10.47 35.07 -28.65
C ASP A 309 -9.46 35.65 -29.66
N ASP A 310 -9.21 36.96 -29.64
CA ASP A 310 -8.13 37.59 -30.42
C ASP A 310 -7.11 38.25 -29.48
N VAL A 311 -6.03 37.50 -29.18
CA VAL A 311 -4.87 37.95 -28.36
C VAL A 311 -4.22 39.25 -28.87
N GLY A 312 -4.61 39.75 -30.05
CA GLY A 312 -4.16 41.02 -30.60
C GLY A 312 -4.83 42.28 -30.05
N SER A 313 -5.97 42.19 -29.34
CA SER A 313 -6.74 43.39 -28.93
C SER A 313 -6.67 43.76 -27.44
N LEU A 314 -5.91 43.03 -26.62
CA LEU A 314 -5.81 43.32 -25.18
C LEU A 314 -4.66 44.27 -24.89
N ALA A 315 -4.92 45.30 -24.06
CA ALA A 315 -3.84 46.11 -23.49
C ALA A 315 -3.01 45.21 -22.55
N PRO A 316 -1.66 45.19 -22.66
CA PRO A 316 -0.82 44.27 -21.88
C PRO A 316 -1.02 44.31 -20.36
N GLN A 317 -1.52 45.43 -19.84
CA GLN A 317 -1.75 45.67 -18.41
C GLN A 317 -2.98 44.94 -17.84
N ASP A 318 -4.04 44.71 -18.64
CA ASP A 318 -5.26 44.05 -18.14
C ASP A 318 -5.08 42.52 -18.04
N LEU A 319 -4.17 41.96 -18.84
CA LEU A 319 -3.79 40.54 -18.77
C LEU A 319 -3.00 40.23 -17.48
N VAL A 320 -2.07 41.11 -17.11
CA VAL A 320 -1.23 40.95 -15.90
C VAL A 320 -2.08 41.00 -14.62
N VAL A 321 -3.07 41.90 -14.57
CA VAL A 321 -4.00 42.00 -13.44
C VAL A 321 -4.82 40.71 -13.29
N PHE A 322 -5.30 40.14 -14.40
CA PHE A 322 -6.04 38.89 -14.38
C PHE A 322 -5.17 37.71 -13.93
N ASP A 323 -3.97 37.57 -14.49
CA ASP A 323 -3.01 36.50 -14.14
C ASP A 323 -2.66 36.54 -12.64
N LEU A 324 -2.38 37.75 -12.09
CA LEU A 324 -2.08 37.93 -10.66
C LEU A 324 -3.28 37.61 -9.76
N GLN A 325 -4.51 37.94 -10.18
CA GLN A 325 -5.72 37.59 -9.42
C GLN A 325 -6.00 36.09 -9.39
N GLU A 326 -5.73 35.39 -10.49
CA GLU A 326 -5.79 33.93 -10.56
C GLU A 326 -4.72 33.28 -9.67
N GLU A 327 -3.49 33.80 -9.72
CA GLU A 327 -2.38 33.33 -8.87
C GLU A 327 -2.72 33.48 -7.39
N ILE A 328 -3.21 34.66 -6.96
CA ILE A 328 -3.65 34.91 -5.58
C ILE A 328 -4.76 33.93 -5.18
N THR A 329 -5.75 33.72 -6.04
CA THR A 329 -6.86 32.80 -5.75
C THR A 329 -6.36 31.36 -5.56
N THR A 330 -5.41 30.94 -6.39
CA THR A 330 -4.77 29.62 -6.29
C THR A 330 -3.96 29.48 -5.01
N LEU A 331 -3.14 30.49 -4.66
CA LEU A 331 -2.34 30.51 -3.45
C LEU A 331 -3.21 30.50 -2.18
N LEU A 332 -4.32 31.24 -2.18
CA LEU A 332 -5.30 31.22 -1.09
C LEU A 332 -5.94 29.84 -0.93
N GLY A 333 -6.31 29.19 -2.03
CA GLY A 333 -6.81 27.82 -2.02
C GLY A 333 -5.80 26.84 -1.40
N ARG A 334 -4.54 26.90 -1.84
CA ARG A 334 -3.47 26.04 -1.30
C ARG A 334 -3.18 26.31 0.17
N ARG A 335 -3.25 27.58 0.61
CA ARG A 335 -3.10 27.93 2.03
C ARG A 335 -4.21 27.31 2.88
N ASP A 336 -5.45 27.36 2.41
CA ASP A 336 -6.59 26.78 3.14
C ASP A 336 -6.48 25.24 3.23
N GLU A 337 -6.00 24.58 2.18
CA GLU A 337 -5.63 23.15 2.21
C GLU A 337 -4.49 22.88 3.19
N LEU A 338 -3.42 23.67 3.18
CA LEU A 338 -2.28 23.49 4.06
C LEU A 338 -2.66 23.68 5.54
N VAL A 339 -3.56 24.60 5.85
CA VAL A 339 -4.11 24.76 7.21
C VAL A 339 -4.85 23.49 7.65
N ALA A 340 -5.58 22.84 6.73
CA ALA A 340 -6.22 21.55 7.01
C ALA A 340 -5.19 20.43 7.21
N GLU A 341 -4.14 20.37 6.38
CA GLU A 341 -3.03 19.42 6.51
C GLU A 341 -2.30 19.57 7.86
N ILE A 342 -2.01 20.81 8.30
CA ILE A 342 -1.41 21.10 9.61
C ILE A 342 -2.34 20.66 10.74
N ALA A 343 -3.63 20.96 10.64
CA ALA A 343 -4.61 20.57 11.65
C ALA A 343 -4.75 19.04 11.75
N GLU A 344 -4.70 18.33 10.63
CA GLU A 344 -4.72 16.86 10.58
C GLU A 344 -3.42 16.27 11.14
N ALA A 345 -2.25 16.80 10.76
CA ALA A 345 -0.96 16.38 11.30
C ALA A 345 -0.88 16.59 12.82
N ALA A 346 -1.38 17.72 13.32
CA ALA A 346 -1.49 18.02 14.74
C ALA A 346 -2.52 17.15 15.49
N ALA A 347 -3.36 16.40 14.77
CA ALA A 347 -4.32 15.43 15.30
C ALA A 347 -4.01 14.00 14.86
N ALA A 348 -2.82 13.75 14.29
CA ALA A 348 -2.53 12.53 13.55
C ALA A 348 -2.64 11.26 14.40
N PRO A 349 -2.92 10.09 13.80
CA PRO A 349 -2.90 8.80 14.47
C PRO A 349 -1.57 8.47 15.16
N GLN A 350 -0.46 9.09 14.73
CA GLN A 350 0.82 8.97 15.41
C GLN A 350 0.80 9.55 16.83
N LEU A 351 -0.07 10.54 17.12
CA LEU A 351 -0.32 11.01 18.49
C LEU A 351 -1.11 10.00 19.31
N LEU A 352 -2.00 9.21 18.68
CA LEU A 352 -2.66 8.08 19.35
C LEU A 352 -1.65 6.97 19.65
N ARG A 353 -0.75 6.65 18.71
CA ARG A 353 0.35 5.72 18.96
C ARG A 353 1.27 6.19 20.08
N ALA A 354 1.64 7.47 20.10
CA ALA A 354 2.43 8.07 21.19
C ALA A 354 1.69 8.00 22.53
N PHE A 355 0.37 8.21 22.54
CA PHE A 355 -0.46 8.02 23.73
C PHE A 355 -0.46 6.56 24.20
N ASP A 356 -0.69 5.61 23.30
CA ASP A 356 -0.69 4.18 23.62
C ASP A 356 0.68 3.73 24.17
N LEU A 357 1.78 4.19 23.56
CA LEU A 357 3.15 3.93 24.04
C LEU A 357 3.41 4.52 25.42
N ARG A 358 2.92 5.73 25.72
CA ARG A 358 3.05 6.32 27.07
C ARG A 358 2.30 5.50 28.12
N VAL A 359 1.11 4.99 27.78
CA VAL A 359 0.34 4.10 28.66
C VAL A 359 1.07 2.77 28.86
N GLU A 360 1.65 2.20 27.80
CA GLU A 360 2.48 0.99 27.89
C GLU A 360 3.69 1.20 28.80
N ILE A 361 4.43 2.29 28.63
CA ILE A 361 5.56 2.67 29.48
C ILE A 361 5.12 2.81 30.95
N GLU A 362 4.00 3.47 31.22
CA GLU A 362 3.47 3.60 32.58
C GLU A 362 3.17 2.23 33.21
N GLY A 363 2.53 1.32 32.46
CA GLY A 363 2.28 -0.04 32.91
C GLY A 363 3.56 -0.86 33.14
N LEU A 364 4.58 -0.71 32.27
CA LEU A 364 5.88 -1.35 32.44
C LEU A 364 6.61 -0.83 33.68
N LEU A 365 6.55 0.48 33.95
CA LEU A 365 7.12 1.08 35.16
C LEU A 365 6.42 0.60 36.44
N GLU A 366 5.09 0.45 36.41
CA GLU A 366 4.33 -0.14 37.50
C GLU A 366 4.80 -1.58 37.76
N ARG A 367 4.81 -2.45 36.73
CA ARG A 367 5.26 -3.84 36.88
C ARG A 367 6.72 -3.94 37.35
N ARG A 368 7.60 -3.06 36.88
CA ARG A 368 9.00 -2.98 37.34
C ARG A 368 9.08 -2.64 38.83
N SER A 369 8.22 -1.75 39.32
CA SER A 369 8.17 -1.40 40.73
C SER A 369 7.71 -2.57 41.62
N GLU A 370 6.74 -3.35 41.14
CA GLU A 370 6.31 -4.59 41.79
C GLU A 370 7.44 -5.63 41.80
N LEU A 371 8.10 -5.83 40.66
CA LEU A 371 9.17 -6.80 40.52
C LEU A 371 10.37 -6.50 41.44
N VAL A 372 10.70 -5.22 41.65
CA VAL A 372 11.73 -4.83 42.61
C VAL A 372 11.36 -5.26 44.05
N ALA A 373 10.08 -5.19 44.40
CA ALA A 373 9.61 -5.70 45.69
C ALA A 373 9.66 -7.22 45.76
N GLU A 374 9.24 -7.92 44.70
CA GLU A 374 9.32 -9.39 44.60
C GLU A 374 10.78 -9.89 44.70
N ILE A 375 11.72 -9.23 44.05
CA ILE A 375 13.16 -9.55 44.14
C ILE A 375 13.67 -9.34 45.57
N ALA A 376 13.29 -8.24 46.22
CA ALA A 376 13.72 -7.96 47.59
C ALA A 376 13.19 -9.01 48.58
N GLU A 377 11.95 -9.48 48.38
CA GLU A 377 11.38 -10.58 49.16
C GLU A 377 12.13 -11.89 48.90
N ALA A 378 12.36 -12.26 47.63
CA ALA A 378 13.11 -13.46 47.27
C ALA A 378 14.57 -13.45 47.78
N GLN A 379 15.23 -12.28 47.80
CA GLN A 379 16.56 -12.12 48.40
C GLN A 379 16.54 -12.34 49.92
N GLN A 380 15.46 -11.93 50.60
CA GLN A 380 15.30 -12.17 52.03
C GLN A 380 15.08 -13.66 52.31
N ASP A 381 14.21 -14.31 51.55
CA ASP A 381 13.93 -15.75 51.69
C ASP A 381 15.19 -16.58 51.45
N LEU A 382 15.95 -16.26 50.39
CA LEU A 382 17.23 -16.90 50.11
C LEU A 382 18.21 -16.74 51.29
N ALA A 383 18.32 -15.54 51.85
CA ALA A 383 19.21 -15.29 52.98
C ALA A 383 18.77 -16.04 54.26
N GLU A 384 17.47 -16.23 54.47
CA GLU A 384 16.94 -17.04 55.57
C GLU A 384 17.30 -18.52 55.38
N SER A 385 17.09 -19.06 54.18
CA SER A 385 17.48 -20.42 53.80
C SER A 385 19.00 -20.66 53.92
N GLU A 386 19.84 -19.68 53.53
CA GLU A 386 21.30 -19.75 53.69
C GLU A 386 21.70 -19.85 55.17
N VAL A 387 21.04 -19.05 56.02
CA VAL A 387 21.26 -19.07 57.47
C VAL A 387 20.83 -20.40 58.06
N GLU A 388 19.70 -20.95 57.65
CA GLU A 388 19.21 -22.27 58.10
C GLU A 388 20.19 -23.39 57.72
N VAL A 389 20.60 -23.47 56.45
CA VAL A 389 21.59 -24.44 55.97
C VAL A 389 22.90 -24.30 56.74
N SER A 390 23.42 -23.08 56.91
CA SER A 390 24.68 -22.87 57.65
C SER A 390 24.56 -23.28 59.13
N GLY A 391 23.40 -23.06 59.75
CA GLY A 391 23.11 -23.47 61.12
C GLY A 391 23.01 -24.98 61.27
N LEU A 392 22.36 -25.67 60.33
CA LEU A 392 22.28 -27.13 60.27
C LEU A 392 23.65 -27.77 60.01
N GLU A 393 24.42 -27.25 59.06
CA GLU A 393 25.79 -27.73 58.81
C GLU A 393 26.72 -27.51 60.01
N SER A 394 26.52 -26.44 60.77
CA SER A 394 27.29 -26.19 61.99
C SER A 394 26.97 -27.23 63.06
N ARG A 395 25.68 -27.55 63.26
CA ARG A 395 25.25 -28.64 64.15
C ARG A 395 25.77 -29.99 63.70
N GLN A 396 25.71 -30.29 62.40
CA GLN A 396 26.24 -31.52 61.83
C GLN A 396 27.76 -31.70 62.06
N ARG A 397 28.52 -30.60 62.18
CA ARG A 397 29.96 -30.65 62.50
C ARG A 397 30.25 -30.76 64.00
N GLU A 398 29.26 -30.54 64.87
CA GLU A 398 29.41 -30.74 66.31
C GLU A 398 29.41 -32.23 66.63
N LYS A 399 30.63 -32.78 66.75
CA LYS A 399 30.83 -34.19 67.05
C LYS A 399 30.15 -34.59 68.35
N THR A 400 29.29 -35.59 68.29
CA THR A 400 28.67 -36.17 69.49
C THR A 400 29.61 -37.18 70.15
N ASP A 401 29.50 -37.37 71.48
CA ASP A 401 30.26 -38.40 72.22
C ASP A 401 30.06 -39.80 71.60
N VAL A 402 28.87 -40.01 71.03
CA VAL A 402 28.42 -41.23 70.40
C VAL A 402 29.11 -41.47 69.04
N GLU A 403 29.22 -40.45 68.20
CA GLU A 403 29.99 -40.53 66.95
C GLU A 403 31.48 -40.77 67.20
N GLN A 404 32.04 -40.20 68.27
CA GLN A 404 33.42 -40.48 68.67
C GLN A 404 33.60 -41.96 69.02
N GLU A 405 32.68 -42.56 69.76
CA GLU A 405 32.72 -43.97 70.11
C GLU A 405 32.64 -44.88 68.88
N LEU A 406 31.76 -44.59 67.91
CA LEU A 406 31.66 -45.34 66.66
C LEU A 406 32.93 -45.23 65.79
N ILE A 407 33.55 -44.05 65.75
CA ILE A 407 34.82 -43.84 65.05
C ILE A 407 35.95 -44.61 65.74
N ASP A 408 36.02 -44.57 67.08
CA ASP A 408 37.06 -45.24 67.85
C ASP A 408 36.96 -46.78 67.72
N LYS A 409 35.74 -47.32 67.61
CA LYS A 409 35.48 -48.73 67.28
C LYS A 409 35.71 -49.07 65.79
N GLY A 410 35.89 -48.08 64.92
CA GLY A 410 36.09 -48.28 63.48
C GLY A 410 34.83 -48.66 62.70
N ILE A 411 33.65 -48.51 63.31
CA ILE A 411 32.34 -48.81 62.71
C ILE A 411 32.02 -47.79 61.61
N ILE A 412 32.35 -46.52 61.84
CA ILE A 412 32.19 -45.44 60.86
C ILE A 412 33.49 -44.64 60.69
N THR A 413 33.64 -44.01 59.53
CA THR A 413 34.70 -43.04 59.28
C THR A 413 34.33 -41.65 59.79
N MET A 414 35.35 -40.78 59.94
CA MET A 414 35.11 -39.36 60.23
C MET A 414 34.20 -38.69 59.18
N ALA A 415 34.35 -39.06 57.91
CA ALA A 415 33.51 -38.51 56.84
C ALA A 415 32.05 -38.95 56.96
N GLN A 416 31.80 -40.20 57.35
CA GLN A 416 30.46 -40.74 57.60
C GLN A 416 29.81 -40.10 58.84
N ALA A 417 30.57 -39.90 59.92
CA ALA A 417 30.07 -39.19 61.10
C ALA A 417 29.66 -37.74 60.78
N ILE A 418 30.39 -37.05 59.89
CA ILE A 418 30.04 -35.70 59.46
C ILE A 418 28.84 -35.69 58.51
N ALA A 419 28.58 -36.75 57.73
CA ALA A 419 27.51 -36.74 56.74
C ALA A 419 26.14 -37.15 57.30
N SER A 420 26.12 -37.86 58.42
CA SER A 420 24.93 -38.55 58.97
C SER A 420 24.46 -37.89 60.26
N ASP A 421 23.19 -38.05 60.61
CA ASP A 421 22.62 -37.54 61.88
C ASP A 421 22.36 -38.70 62.84
N LEU A 422 23.44 -39.25 63.41
CA LEU A 422 23.39 -40.46 64.23
C LEU A 422 22.80 -40.18 65.60
N THR A 423 21.64 -40.77 65.90
CA THR A 423 21.08 -40.72 67.24
C THR A 423 21.83 -41.64 68.21
N PRO A 424 21.81 -41.35 69.53
CA PRO A 424 22.37 -42.26 70.53
C PRO A 424 21.80 -43.68 70.49
N ALA A 425 20.55 -43.85 70.05
CA ALA A 425 19.91 -45.15 69.93
C ALA A 425 20.42 -45.94 68.72
N GLU A 426 20.56 -45.31 67.56
CA GLU A 426 21.12 -45.92 66.35
C GLU A 426 22.57 -46.34 66.58
N ALA A 427 23.35 -45.49 67.22
CA ALA A 427 24.73 -45.83 67.54
C ALA A 427 24.86 -46.99 68.54
N ALA A 428 24.04 -47.03 69.59
CA ALA A 428 24.02 -48.16 70.51
C ALA A 428 23.60 -49.46 69.81
N GLN A 429 22.67 -49.37 68.85
CA GLN A 429 22.28 -50.50 68.01
C GLN A 429 23.42 -50.94 67.09
N LEU A 430 24.15 -50.02 66.46
CA LEU A 430 25.31 -50.33 65.63
C LEU A 430 26.41 -51.02 66.43
N ILE A 431 26.72 -50.53 67.64
CA ILE A 431 27.71 -51.17 68.52
C ILE A 431 27.30 -52.59 68.89
N ALA A 432 26.02 -52.81 69.23
CA ALA A 432 25.53 -54.13 69.57
C ALA A 432 25.55 -55.10 68.38
N LEU A 433 25.25 -54.60 67.17
CA LEU A 433 25.28 -55.40 65.95
C LEU A 433 26.71 -55.69 65.47
N ASP A 434 27.65 -54.77 65.69
CA ASP A 434 29.09 -54.94 65.46
C ASP A 434 29.64 -56.07 66.32
N GLU A 435 29.36 -56.03 67.63
CA GLU A 435 29.75 -57.08 68.58
C GLU A 435 29.12 -58.44 68.23
N ALA A 436 27.85 -58.46 67.81
CA ALA A 436 27.18 -59.69 67.37
C ALA A 436 27.76 -60.25 66.06
N LEU A 437 28.24 -59.40 65.15
CA LEU A 437 28.91 -59.82 63.93
C LEU A 437 30.31 -60.37 64.23
N GLU A 438 31.07 -59.74 65.14
CA GLU A 438 32.34 -60.27 65.63
C GLU A 438 32.16 -61.66 66.26
N GLU A 439 31.18 -61.83 67.16
CA GLU A 439 30.85 -63.12 67.78
C GLU A 439 30.44 -64.16 66.71
N ALA A 440 29.62 -63.78 65.73
CA ALA A 440 29.23 -64.67 64.64
C ALA A 440 30.41 -65.06 63.74
N ASN A 441 31.42 -64.20 63.57
CA ASN A 441 32.65 -64.56 62.84
C ASN A 441 33.44 -65.63 63.61
N ASP A 442 33.65 -65.43 64.91
CA ASP A 442 34.36 -66.36 65.78
C ASP A 442 33.64 -67.72 65.88
N ASP A 443 32.31 -67.71 66.04
CA ASP A 443 31.49 -68.91 66.11
C ASP A 443 31.44 -69.66 64.76
N LEU A 444 31.48 -68.94 63.64
CA LEU A 444 31.55 -69.58 62.31
C LEU A 444 32.91 -70.26 62.12
N ASP A 445 34.00 -69.62 62.54
CA ASP A 445 35.36 -70.19 62.51
C ASP A 445 35.50 -71.40 63.47
N ALA A 446 34.75 -71.40 64.57
CA ALA A 446 34.65 -72.52 65.52
C ALA A 446 33.68 -73.64 65.08
N GLU A 447 32.94 -73.45 63.98
CA GLU A 447 31.85 -74.31 63.50
C GLU A 447 30.64 -74.43 64.46
N ASP A 448 30.44 -73.46 65.35
CA ASP A 448 29.36 -73.42 66.34
C ASP A 448 28.04 -72.86 65.77
N ILE A 449 28.10 -72.12 64.66
CA ILE A 449 26.92 -71.64 63.91
C ILE A 449 26.95 -72.05 62.42
N THR A 450 25.82 -71.84 61.74
CA THR A 450 25.72 -72.06 60.28
C THR A 450 26.06 -70.79 59.51
N VAL A 451 26.51 -70.94 58.26
CA VAL A 451 26.69 -69.81 57.32
C VAL A 451 25.42 -68.95 57.20
N ALA A 452 24.23 -69.56 57.27
CA ALA A 452 22.97 -68.81 57.23
C ALA A 452 22.76 -67.92 58.46
N ALA A 453 23.16 -68.38 59.65
CA ALA A 453 23.11 -67.58 60.87
C ALA A 453 24.13 -66.43 60.84
N HIS A 454 25.35 -66.70 60.37
CA HIS A 454 26.35 -65.65 60.11
C HIS A 454 25.85 -64.60 59.11
N THR A 455 25.27 -65.04 57.99
CA THR A 455 24.71 -64.14 56.97
C THR A 455 23.59 -63.25 57.54
N GLN A 456 22.81 -63.78 58.49
CA GLN A 456 21.78 -62.99 59.17
C GLN A 456 22.39 -61.87 60.03
N ALA A 457 23.45 -62.17 60.79
CA ALA A 457 24.18 -61.16 61.58
C ALA A 457 24.83 -60.11 60.67
N PHE A 458 25.46 -60.56 59.57
CA PHE A 458 26.05 -59.68 58.56
C PHE A 458 25.00 -58.72 57.98
N ASN A 459 23.88 -59.24 57.48
CA ASN A 459 22.82 -58.40 56.91
C ASN A 459 22.25 -57.44 57.97
N ALA A 460 22.01 -57.91 59.19
CA ALA A 460 21.48 -57.05 60.25
C ALA A 460 22.40 -55.85 60.55
N TYR A 461 23.72 -56.07 60.59
CA TYR A 461 24.70 -54.99 60.77
C TYR A 461 24.72 -54.03 59.58
N TYR A 462 24.85 -54.53 58.35
CA TYR A 462 24.96 -53.67 57.16
C TYR A 462 23.66 -52.93 56.84
N ASP A 463 22.50 -53.54 57.07
CA ASP A 463 21.19 -52.88 56.92
C ASP A 463 21.05 -51.74 57.95
N ALA A 464 21.48 -51.96 59.20
CA ALA A 464 21.47 -50.93 60.23
C ALA A 464 22.49 -49.82 59.95
N LEU A 465 23.67 -50.18 59.46
CA LEU A 465 24.72 -49.22 59.07
C LEU A 465 24.27 -48.35 57.90
N GLU A 466 23.63 -48.93 56.88
CA GLU A 466 23.06 -48.17 55.77
C GLU A 466 21.98 -47.20 56.25
N ALA A 467 21.05 -47.67 57.09
CA ALA A 467 19.99 -46.82 57.63
C ALA A 467 20.53 -45.68 58.51
N ALA A 468 21.53 -45.96 59.35
CA ALA A 468 22.12 -44.96 60.25
C ALA A 468 23.04 -43.95 59.54
N LEU A 469 23.49 -44.27 58.32
CA LEU A 469 24.31 -43.39 57.47
C LEU A 469 23.49 -42.59 56.45
N GLU A 470 22.16 -42.58 56.59
CA GLU A 470 21.31 -41.70 55.79
C GLU A 470 21.65 -40.22 56.11
N THR A 471 21.78 -39.41 55.06
CA THR A 471 22.05 -37.97 55.23
C THR A 471 20.91 -37.32 55.99
N SER A 472 21.22 -36.38 56.88
CA SER A 472 20.19 -35.66 57.66
C SER A 472 19.06 -35.15 56.76
N ALA A 473 17.86 -35.70 56.94
CA ALA A 473 16.69 -35.33 56.15
C ALA A 473 16.35 -33.84 56.29
N GLU A 474 16.62 -33.25 57.47
CA GLU A 474 16.46 -31.81 57.71
C GLU A 474 17.44 -30.98 56.86
N LEU A 475 18.73 -31.34 56.83
CA LEU A 475 19.73 -30.62 56.04
C LEU A 475 19.48 -30.76 54.53
N THR A 476 19.08 -31.95 54.07
CA THR A 476 18.68 -32.14 52.66
C THR A 476 17.50 -31.24 52.31
N THR A 477 16.45 -31.24 53.14
CA THR A 477 15.26 -30.39 52.93
C THR A 477 15.64 -28.90 52.90
N ALA A 478 16.51 -28.44 53.80
CA ALA A 478 16.97 -27.05 53.83
C ALA A 478 17.82 -26.68 52.59
N ARG A 479 18.66 -27.59 52.09
CA ARG A 479 19.43 -27.38 50.86
C ARG A 479 18.53 -27.31 49.62
N ASP A 480 17.54 -28.20 49.54
CA ASP A 480 16.55 -28.19 48.46
C ASP A 480 15.74 -26.87 48.48
N ALA A 481 15.38 -26.36 49.66
CA ALA A 481 14.72 -25.06 49.81
C ALA A 481 15.63 -23.91 49.37
N LEU A 482 16.90 -23.90 49.79
CA LEU A 482 17.89 -22.91 49.37
C LEU A 482 18.08 -22.87 47.84
N GLU A 483 18.15 -24.04 47.20
CA GLU A 483 18.22 -24.16 45.74
C GLU A 483 16.97 -23.58 45.08
N ALA A 484 15.79 -23.90 45.59
CA ALA A 484 14.52 -23.40 45.06
C ALA A 484 14.37 -21.86 45.20
N ASP A 485 14.85 -21.28 46.31
CA ASP A 485 14.85 -19.83 46.52
C ASP A 485 15.84 -19.15 45.56
N GLY A 486 17.02 -19.74 45.33
CA GLY A 486 18.03 -19.25 44.40
C GLY A 486 17.54 -19.25 42.94
N ASP A 487 16.89 -20.33 42.53
CA ASP A 487 16.23 -20.43 41.23
C ASP A 487 15.10 -19.39 41.07
N THR A 488 14.41 -19.08 42.17
CA THR A 488 13.35 -18.08 42.18
C THR A 488 13.89 -16.67 42.02
N LEU A 489 14.95 -16.33 42.74
CA LEU A 489 15.64 -15.06 42.58
C LEU A 489 16.16 -14.89 41.15
N THR A 490 16.84 -15.90 40.61
CA THR A 490 17.39 -15.88 39.23
C THR A 490 16.31 -15.58 38.20
N ARG A 491 15.14 -16.22 38.32
CA ARG A 491 14.01 -16.01 37.40
C ARG A 491 13.44 -14.60 37.47
N LEU A 492 13.40 -14.00 38.67
CA LEU A 492 12.92 -12.62 38.86
C LEU A 492 13.95 -11.62 38.32
N GLU A 493 15.25 -11.87 38.49
CA GLU A 493 16.32 -11.06 37.90
C GLU A 493 16.30 -11.12 36.36
N ASP A 494 16.04 -12.29 35.77
CA ASP A 494 15.85 -12.44 34.32
C ASP A 494 14.62 -11.66 33.82
N GLU A 495 13.50 -11.69 34.56
CA GLU A 495 12.32 -10.88 34.24
C GLU A 495 12.62 -9.38 34.36
N GLN A 496 13.50 -8.97 35.28
CA GLN A 496 13.92 -7.58 35.41
C GLN A 496 14.68 -7.11 34.17
N VAL A 497 15.60 -7.93 33.67
CA VAL A 497 16.32 -7.66 32.41
C VAL A 497 15.34 -7.56 31.24
N ARG A 498 14.34 -8.45 31.19
CA ARG A 498 13.30 -8.42 30.15
C ARG A 498 12.44 -7.15 30.21
N LEU A 499 12.02 -6.71 31.40
CA LEU A 499 11.25 -5.48 31.57
C LEU A 499 12.09 -4.25 31.22
N ASP A 500 13.35 -4.19 31.65
CA ASP A 500 14.26 -3.08 31.30
C ASP A 500 14.47 -3.00 29.78
N PHE A 501 14.54 -4.15 29.08
CA PHE A 501 14.58 -4.19 27.61
C PHE A 501 13.29 -3.66 26.98
N LEU A 502 12.12 -4.15 27.42
CA LEU A 502 10.83 -3.71 26.88
C LEU A 502 10.61 -2.21 27.08
N LEU A 503 10.98 -1.69 28.25
CA LEU A 503 10.91 -0.27 28.56
C LEU A 503 11.80 0.54 27.60
N ALA A 504 13.06 0.12 27.40
CA ALA A 504 13.97 0.81 26.48
C ALA A 504 13.45 0.81 25.03
N VAL A 505 12.82 -0.29 24.58
CA VAL A 505 12.19 -0.36 23.25
C VAL A 505 11.00 0.59 23.16
N ALA A 506 10.10 0.58 24.13
CA ALA A 506 8.93 1.44 24.13
C ALA A 506 9.31 2.93 24.20
N GLU A 507 10.34 3.29 24.98
CA GLU A 507 10.88 4.65 25.05
C GLU A 507 11.51 5.10 23.72
N ALA A 508 12.23 4.22 23.03
CA ALA A 508 12.79 4.50 21.71
C ALA A 508 11.69 4.68 20.66
N ASP A 509 10.71 3.78 20.62
CA ASP A 509 9.56 3.87 19.70
C ASP A 509 8.74 5.15 19.93
N LEU A 510 8.60 5.58 21.19
CA LEU A 510 7.93 6.84 21.53
C LEU A 510 8.72 8.03 21.01
N ALA A 511 10.04 8.05 21.20
CA ALA A 511 10.92 9.12 20.72
C ALA A 511 10.86 9.23 19.19
N ASP A 512 10.98 8.10 18.47
CA ASP A 512 10.89 8.05 17.01
C ASP A 512 9.53 8.57 16.50
N THR A 513 8.44 8.19 17.20
CA THR A 513 7.08 8.65 16.85
C THR A 513 6.93 10.16 17.08
N GLU A 514 7.44 10.69 18.19
CA GLU A 514 7.39 12.11 18.49
C GLU A 514 8.25 12.94 17.50
N GLU A 515 9.45 12.46 17.16
CA GLU A 515 10.33 13.10 16.18
C GLU A 515 9.69 13.13 14.79
N ALA A 516 9.14 12.01 14.31
CA ALA A 516 8.44 11.97 13.03
C ALA A 516 7.27 12.96 12.98
N THR A 517 6.47 13.06 14.04
CA THR A 517 5.38 14.05 14.09
C THR A 517 5.90 15.49 14.10
N ALA A 518 6.98 15.78 14.83
CA ALA A 518 7.58 17.11 14.88
C ALA A 518 8.17 17.55 13.53
N ASP A 519 8.84 16.64 12.83
CA ASP A 519 9.41 16.88 11.50
C ASP A 519 8.32 17.18 10.47
N THR A 520 7.24 16.39 10.47
CA THR A 520 6.11 16.65 9.57
C THR A 520 5.47 18.00 9.83
N LEU A 521 5.26 18.36 11.11
CA LEU A 521 4.68 19.65 11.46
C LEU A 521 5.59 20.81 11.04
N THR A 522 6.90 20.69 11.30
CA THR A 522 7.89 21.71 10.92
C THR A 522 7.93 21.89 9.41
N SER A 523 7.89 20.81 8.63
CA SER A 523 7.84 20.90 7.16
C SER A 523 6.59 21.59 6.64
N LEU A 524 5.44 21.39 7.29
CA LEU A 524 4.19 22.04 6.90
C LEU A 524 4.18 23.52 7.31
N GLU A 525 4.74 23.86 8.48
CA GLU A 525 4.92 25.24 8.94
C GLU A 525 5.88 26.02 8.03
N ASP A 526 6.97 25.41 7.57
CA ASP A 526 7.90 26.01 6.61
C ASP A 526 7.23 26.28 5.26
N GLU A 527 6.40 25.35 4.76
CA GLU A 527 5.62 25.56 3.54
C GLU A 527 4.56 26.66 3.74
N GLN A 528 4.00 26.80 4.94
CA GLN A 528 3.07 27.88 5.26
C GLN A 528 3.76 29.24 5.17
N VAL A 529 4.95 29.38 5.75
CA VAL A 529 5.76 30.60 5.65
C VAL A 529 6.08 30.93 4.18
N ARG A 530 6.40 29.91 3.37
CA ARG A 530 6.66 30.09 1.94
C ARG A 530 5.41 30.56 1.19
N LEU A 531 4.25 29.96 1.42
CA LEU A 531 2.99 30.36 0.78
C LEU A 531 2.59 31.79 1.17
N ASP A 532 2.71 32.14 2.45
CA ASP A 532 2.42 33.49 2.94
C ASP A 532 3.35 34.53 2.27
N PHE A 533 4.62 34.18 2.05
CA PHE A 533 5.54 35.02 1.30
C PHE A 533 5.12 35.20 -0.17
N LEU A 534 4.78 34.10 -0.87
CA LEU A 534 4.35 34.16 -2.27
C LEU A 534 3.06 34.97 -2.43
N LEU A 535 2.10 34.78 -1.53
CA LEU A 535 0.87 35.54 -1.50
C LEU A 535 1.13 37.03 -1.31
N ALA A 536 1.99 37.41 -0.37
CA ALA A 536 2.35 38.81 -0.13
C ALA A 536 3.07 39.44 -1.34
N VAL A 537 3.86 38.68 -2.09
CA VAL A 537 4.49 39.14 -3.33
C VAL A 537 3.45 39.37 -4.41
N ALA A 538 2.56 38.40 -4.67
CA ALA A 538 1.52 38.53 -5.68
C ALA A 538 0.54 39.67 -5.37
N GLU A 539 0.16 39.86 -4.09
CA GLU A 539 -0.67 40.99 -3.65
C GLU A 539 0.03 42.34 -3.83
N ALA A 540 1.35 42.40 -3.62
CA ALA A 540 2.13 43.63 -3.84
C ALA A 540 2.26 43.95 -5.33
N ASP A 541 2.54 42.95 -6.17
CA ASP A 541 2.63 43.11 -7.62
C ASP A 541 1.29 43.56 -8.21
N LEU A 542 0.16 43.02 -7.72
CA LEU A 542 -1.20 43.44 -8.11
C LEU A 542 -1.52 44.87 -7.67
N ALA A 543 -0.94 45.34 -6.57
CA ALA A 543 -1.14 46.72 -6.10
C ALA A 543 -0.32 47.74 -6.90
N ASP A 544 0.76 47.30 -7.57
CA ASP A 544 1.66 48.12 -8.38
C ASP A 544 1.28 48.15 -9.87
N THR A 545 0.37 47.29 -10.32
CA THR A 545 -0.30 47.32 -11.65
C THR A 545 -1.48 48.29 -11.69
#